data_AF-A0A8S2Y1V4-F1
#
_entry.id   AF-A0A8S2Y1V4-F1
#
_cell.length_a   1.000
_cell.length_b   1.000
_cell.length_c   1.000
_cell.angle_alpha   90.00
_cell.angle_beta   90.00
_cell.angle_gamma   90.00
#
_symmetry.space_group_name_H-M   'P 1'
#
loop_
_entity.id
_entity.type
_entity.pdbx_description
1 polymer ?
#
loop_
_entity_poly.entity_id
_entity_poly.type
_entity_poly.pdbx_seq_one_letter_code
_entity_poly.pdbx_strand_id
1 'polypeptide(L)'
;MEELIGSMRKVNSTLERIAKKNDEFEQFMDDRIKHDEIISKKIVQLTENDNDLKKIGAQHEIKIIHYENLFTKLVMPILDEILKLLLTVNTDKTGGSSNAEFKVTINRMRAQL
;
A
#
# COMPACT_ATOMS: atom_id res chain seq x y z
N MET A 1 -10.63 15.00 -77.06
CA MET A 1 -11.29 13.81 -76.47
C MET A 1 -10.31 13.02 -75.59
N GLU A 2 -9.07 12.80 -76.03
CA GLU A 2 -8.02 12.10 -75.23
C GLU A 2 -7.61 12.82 -73.93
N GLU A 3 -7.48 14.16 -73.94
CA GLU A 3 -7.18 14.92 -72.70
C GLU A 3 -8.25 14.78 -71.62
N LEU A 4 -9.52 14.72 -72.02
CA LEU A 4 -10.64 14.53 -71.11
C LEU A 4 -10.59 13.14 -70.48
N ILE A 5 -10.33 12.11 -71.29
CA ILE A 5 -10.16 10.72 -70.84
C ILE A 5 -8.96 10.61 -69.89
N GLY A 6 -7.83 11.25 -70.22
CA GLY A 6 -6.64 11.29 -69.37
C GLY A 6 -6.90 11.97 -68.01
N SER A 7 -7.66 13.07 -68.02
CA SER A 7 -8.05 13.80 -66.81
C SER A 7 -9.00 12.99 -65.93
N MET A 8 -10.01 12.35 -66.53
CA MET A 8 -10.91 11.44 -65.80
C MET A 8 -10.17 10.27 -65.15
N ARG A 9 -9.18 9.70 -65.84
CA ARG A 9 -8.34 8.62 -65.28
C ARG A 9 -7.54 9.07 -64.06
N LYS A 10 -6.98 10.29 -64.10
CA LYS A 10 -6.28 10.89 -62.95
C LYS A 10 -7.21 11.13 -61.78
N VAL A 11 -8.42 11.64 -62.03
CA VAL A 11 -9.45 11.82 -60.99
C VAL A 11 -9.80 10.48 -60.34
N ASN A 12 -10.05 9.43 -61.14
CA ASN A 12 -10.39 8.11 -60.62
C ASN A 12 -9.28 7.53 -59.72
N SER A 13 -8.03 7.61 -60.18
CA SER A 13 -6.87 7.17 -59.38
C SER A 13 -6.66 7.96 -58.08
N THR A 14 -7.14 9.22 -58.04
CA THR A 14 -7.06 10.05 -56.84
C THR A 14 -8.17 9.69 -55.87
N LEU A 15 -9.40 9.45 -56.37
CA LEU A 15 -10.52 8.99 -55.56
C LEU A 15 -10.24 7.63 -54.91
N GLU A 16 -9.69 6.67 -55.66
CA GLU A 16 -9.28 5.36 -55.13
C GLU A 16 -8.26 5.50 -53.99
N ARG A 17 -7.29 6.42 -54.13
CA ARG A 17 -6.28 6.68 -53.10
C ARG A 17 -6.87 7.33 -51.85
N ILE A 18 -7.83 8.24 -52.03
CA ILE A 18 -8.54 8.88 -50.91
C ILE A 18 -9.39 7.85 -50.17
N ALA A 19 -10.14 7.01 -50.89
CA ALA A 19 -10.93 5.95 -50.30
C ALA A 19 -10.06 5.03 -49.44
N LYS A 20 -8.93 4.56 -49.97
CA LYS A 20 -7.99 3.72 -49.21
C LYS A 20 -7.47 4.40 -47.94
N LYS A 21 -7.11 5.69 -48.01
CA LYS A 21 -6.66 6.45 -46.84
C LYS A 21 -7.77 6.65 -45.81
N ASN A 22 -9.01 6.76 -46.25
CA ASN A 22 -10.16 6.85 -45.35
C ASN A 22 -10.34 5.54 -44.58
N ASP A 23 -10.25 4.39 -45.27
CA ASP A 23 -10.34 3.07 -44.62
C ASP A 23 -9.21 2.86 -43.59
N GLU A 24 -7.98 3.26 -43.94
CA GLU A 24 -6.82 3.23 -43.02
C GLU A 24 -7.04 4.12 -41.79
N PHE A 25 -7.66 5.30 -41.99
CA PHE A 25 -7.98 6.23 -40.90
C PHE A 25 -9.08 5.68 -39.99
N GLU A 26 -10.13 5.08 -40.54
CA GLU A 26 -11.20 4.45 -39.76
C GLU A 26 -10.64 3.31 -38.89
N GLN A 27 -9.80 2.44 -39.45
CA GLN A 27 -9.12 1.40 -38.68
C GLN A 27 -8.24 1.97 -37.56
N PHE A 28 -7.48 3.03 -37.84
CA PHE A 28 -6.69 3.72 -36.83
C PHE A 28 -7.56 4.28 -35.69
N MET A 29 -8.72 4.86 -36.02
CA MET A 29 -9.65 5.39 -35.03
C MET A 29 -10.25 4.28 -34.17
N ASP A 30 -10.63 3.16 -34.77
CA ASP A 30 -11.14 1.98 -34.03
C ASP A 30 -10.10 1.42 -33.06
N ASP A 31 -8.85 1.28 -33.50
CA ASP A 31 -7.76 0.78 -32.66
C ASP A 31 -7.45 1.76 -31.52
N ARG A 32 -7.52 3.06 -31.80
CA ARG A 32 -7.34 4.10 -30.78
C ARG A 32 -8.46 4.08 -29.74
N ILE A 33 -9.71 3.91 -30.15
CA ILE A 33 -10.85 3.78 -29.22
C ILE A 33 -10.65 2.57 -28.30
N LYS A 34 -10.30 1.40 -28.85
CA LYS A 34 -10.02 0.20 -28.06
C LYS A 34 -8.87 0.42 -27.07
N HIS A 35 -7.81 1.11 -27.51
CA HIS A 35 -6.68 1.41 -26.65
C HIS A 35 -7.06 2.36 -25.51
N ASP A 36 -7.85 3.40 -25.78
CA ASP A 36 -8.32 4.35 -24.78
C ASP A 36 -9.26 3.67 -23.75
N GLU A 37 -10.10 2.72 -24.19
CA GLU A 37 -10.89 1.89 -23.28
C GLU A 37 -10.02 1.04 -22.34
N ILE A 38 -8.93 0.46 -22.86
CA ILE A 38 -7.97 -0.31 -22.05
C ILE A 38 -7.28 0.59 -21.03
N ILE A 39 -6.84 1.79 -21.43
CA ILE A 39 -6.23 2.76 -20.51
C ILE A 39 -7.23 3.16 -19.42
N SER A 40 -8.46 3.50 -19.80
CA SER A 40 -9.50 3.90 -18.86
C SER A 40 -9.76 2.82 -17.80
N LYS A 41 -9.88 1.56 -18.22
CA LYS A 41 -10.01 0.42 -17.30
C LYS A 41 -8.83 0.30 -16.34
N LYS A 42 -7.59 0.48 -16.82
CA LYS A 42 -6.39 0.44 -15.97
C LYS A 42 -6.37 1.58 -14.95
N ILE A 43 -6.79 2.79 -15.33
CA ILE A 43 -6.85 3.94 -14.42
C ILE A 43 -7.85 3.67 -13.28
N VAL A 44 -9.01 3.11 -13.60
CA VAL A 44 -10.01 2.72 -12.58
C VAL A 44 -9.41 1.70 -11.59
N GLN A 45 -8.79 0.64 -12.10
CA GLN A 45 -8.14 -0.38 -11.26
C GLN A 45 -7.03 0.19 -10.36
N LEU A 46 -6.19 1.09 -10.89
CA LEU A 46 -5.15 1.74 -10.11
C LEU A 46 -5.73 2.61 -8.98
N THR A 47 -6.83 3.29 -9.25
CA THR A 47 -7.52 4.14 -8.27
C THR A 47 -8.16 3.31 -7.17
N GLU A 48 -8.79 2.18 -7.52
CA GLU A 48 -9.36 1.24 -6.55
C GLU A 48 -8.25 0.66 -5.64
N ASN A 49 -7.14 0.21 -6.23
CA ASN A 49 -6.00 -0.31 -5.48
C ASN A 49 -5.38 0.74 -4.52
N ASP A 50 -5.27 2.00 -4.94
CA ASP A 50 -4.78 3.08 -4.09
C ASP A 50 -5.70 3.32 -2.87
N ASN A 51 -7.02 3.30 -3.09
CA ASN A 51 -7.99 3.43 -2.00
C ASN A 51 -7.91 2.26 -1.00
N ASP A 52 -7.75 1.03 -1.51
CA ASP A 52 -7.57 -0.15 -0.66
C ASP A 52 -6.27 -0.08 0.15
N LEU A 53 -5.17 0.35 -0.45
CA LEU A 53 -3.89 0.53 0.25
C LEU A 53 -4.00 1.59 1.35
N LYS A 54 -4.67 2.72 1.09
CA LYS A 54 -4.93 3.75 2.11
C LYS A 54 -5.74 3.21 3.28
N LYS A 55 -6.77 2.40 2.99
CA LYS A 55 -7.60 1.76 4.02
C LYS A 55 -6.79 0.76 4.87
N ILE A 56 -5.95 -0.06 4.24
CA ILE A 56 -5.05 -1.00 4.94
C ILE A 56 -4.06 -0.23 5.82
N GLY A 57 -3.46 0.85 5.31
CA GLY A 57 -2.55 1.70 6.06
C GLY A 57 -3.20 2.27 7.32
N ALA A 58 -4.39 2.85 7.21
CA ALA A 58 -5.14 3.37 8.36
C ALA A 58 -5.49 2.28 9.39
N GLN A 59 -5.88 1.09 8.94
CA GLN A 59 -6.15 -0.03 9.84
C GLN A 59 -4.90 -0.52 10.57
N HIS A 60 -3.75 -0.53 9.90
CA HIS A 60 -2.48 -0.89 10.50
C HIS A 60 -2.05 0.14 11.55
N GLU A 61 -2.19 1.43 11.26
CA GLU A 61 -1.90 2.50 12.22
C GLU A 61 -2.74 2.36 13.49
N ILE A 62 -4.05 2.14 13.35
CA ILE A 62 -4.94 1.90 14.50
C ILE A 62 -4.46 0.69 15.33
N LYS A 63 -4.08 -0.41 14.68
CA LYS A 63 -3.57 -1.60 15.38
C LYS A 63 -2.27 -1.31 16.12
N ILE A 64 -1.33 -0.61 15.50
CA ILE A 64 -0.06 -0.23 16.13
C ILE A 64 -0.35 0.60 17.38
N ILE A 65 -1.14 1.67 17.26
CA ILE A 65 -1.52 2.52 18.39
C ILE A 65 -2.22 1.71 19.49
N HIS A 66 -3.11 0.78 19.12
CA HIS A 66 -3.79 -0.07 20.09
C HIS A 66 -2.80 -0.98 20.85
N TYR A 67 -1.90 -1.66 20.14
CA TYR A 67 -0.91 -2.53 20.76
C TYR A 67 0.11 -1.75 21.59
N GLU A 68 0.57 -0.59 21.13
CA GLU A 68 1.44 0.30 21.90
C GLU A 68 0.76 0.75 23.19
N ASN A 69 -0.52 1.15 23.12
CA ASN A 69 -1.29 1.51 24.31
C ASN A 69 -1.46 0.31 25.25
N LEU A 70 -1.79 -0.88 24.73
CA LEU A 70 -1.93 -2.08 25.55
C LEU A 70 -0.60 -2.41 26.24
N PHE A 71 0.50 -2.33 25.52
CA PHE A 71 1.81 -2.65 26.06
C PHE A 71 2.22 -1.63 27.14
N THR A 72 2.14 -0.34 26.83
CA THR A 72 2.57 0.73 27.74
C THR A 72 1.66 0.91 28.95
N LYS A 73 0.34 0.74 28.80
CA LYS A 73 -0.63 1.00 29.88
C LYS A 73 -1.01 -0.24 30.69
N LEU A 74 -0.82 -1.43 30.14
CA LEU A 74 -1.23 -2.67 30.82
C LEU A 74 -0.05 -3.61 31.04
N VAL A 75 0.64 -4.03 29.97
CA VAL A 75 1.68 -5.06 30.08
C VAL A 75 2.86 -4.57 30.92
N MET A 76 3.38 -3.38 30.64
CA MET A 76 4.55 -2.82 31.34
C MET A 76 4.28 -2.59 32.83
N PRO A 77 3.15 -1.97 33.23
CA PRO A 77 2.80 -1.85 34.65
C PRO A 77 2.65 -3.20 35.37
N ILE A 78 2.01 -4.18 34.74
CA ILE A 78 1.88 -5.53 35.33
C ILE A 78 3.25 -6.17 35.54
N LEU A 79 4.15 -6.08 34.56
CA LEU A 79 5.51 -6.59 34.70
C LEU A 79 6.26 -5.88 35.83
N ASP A 80 6.15 -4.55 35.93
CA ASP A 80 6.76 -3.77 37.01
C ASP A 80 6.23 -4.19 38.39
N GLU A 81 4.93 -4.43 38.52
CA GLU A 81 4.30 -4.93 39.75
C GLU A 81 4.78 -6.34 40.13
N ILE A 82 4.88 -7.25 39.16
CA ILE A 82 5.40 -8.60 39.39
C ILE A 82 6.85 -8.53 39.89
N LEU A 83 7.70 -7.70 39.27
CA LEU A 83 9.09 -7.54 39.71
C LEU A 83 9.19 -6.92 41.12
N LYS A 84 8.31 -5.97 41.46
CA LYS A 84 8.20 -5.45 42.84
C LYS A 84 7.81 -6.54 43.83
N LEU A 85 6.82 -7.37 43.50
CA LEU A 85 6.38 -8.46 44.37
C LEU A 85 7.50 -9.48 44.62
N LEU A 86 8.26 -9.84 43.58
CA LEU A 86 9.41 -10.73 43.70
C LEU A 86 10.49 -10.16 44.64
N LEU A 87 10.75 -8.85 44.59
CA LEU A 87 11.67 -8.19 45.52
C LEU A 87 11.12 -8.21 46.96
N THR A 88 9.83 -7.98 47.14
CA THR A 88 9.17 -8.05 48.45
C THR A 88 9.25 -9.44 49.06
N VAL A 89 9.12 -10.50 48.26
CA VAL A 89 9.27 -11.89 48.74
C VAL A 89 10.74 -12.22 49.03
N ASN A 90 11.69 -11.53 48.41
CA ASN A 90 13.13 -11.70 48.61
C ASN A 90 13.69 -10.89 49.81
N THR A 91 12.91 -10.75 50.88
CA THR A 91 13.34 -10.11 52.13
C THR A 91 13.57 -11.13 53.24
N ASP A 92 14.62 -10.95 54.04
CA ASP A 92 14.88 -11.73 55.25
C ASP A 92 14.03 -11.24 56.44
N LYS A 93 14.15 -11.92 57.59
CA LYS A 93 13.40 -11.59 58.83
C LYS A 93 13.72 -10.20 59.39
N THR A 94 14.79 -9.57 58.94
CA THR A 94 15.23 -8.23 59.35
C THR A 94 14.90 -7.15 58.30
N GLY A 95 14.22 -7.52 57.21
CA GLY A 95 13.92 -6.62 56.08
C GLY A 95 15.10 -6.41 55.12
N GLY A 96 16.20 -7.13 55.31
CA GLY A 96 17.34 -7.18 54.39
C GLY A 96 17.04 -8.07 53.18
N SER A 97 17.92 -8.07 52.17
CA SER A 97 17.75 -8.92 50.99
C SER A 97 18.16 -10.35 51.31
N SER A 98 17.26 -11.33 51.19
CA SER A 98 17.57 -12.75 51.48
C SER A 98 18.52 -13.35 50.43
N ASN A 99 18.45 -12.87 49.17
CA ASN A 99 19.43 -13.14 48.13
C ASN A 99 19.82 -11.85 47.41
N ALA A 100 21.08 -11.41 47.56
CA ALA A 100 21.58 -10.16 46.99
C ALA A 100 21.72 -10.19 45.45
N GLU A 101 22.16 -11.32 44.89
CA GLU A 101 22.32 -11.50 43.43
C GLU A 101 20.96 -11.49 42.72
N PHE A 102 19.94 -12.09 43.33
CA PHE A 102 18.56 -12.03 42.85
C PHE A 102 18.05 -10.59 42.81
N LYS A 103 18.26 -9.80 43.88
CA LYS A 103 17.88 -8.39 43.93
C LYS A 103 18.55 -7.57 42.83
N VAL A 104 19.85 -7.77 42.59
CA VAL A 104 20.57 -7.10 41.50
C VAL A 104 19.98 -7.46 40.14
N THR A 105 19.68 -8.75 39.92
CA THR A 105 19.12 -9.25 38.65
C THR A 105 17.74 -8.65 38.36
N ILE A 106 16.84 -8.65 39.35
CA ILE A 106 15.49 -8.08 39.21
C ILE A 106 15.54 -6.57 38.96
N ASN A 107 16.41 -5.84 39.67
CA ASN A 107 16.58 -4.40 39.43
C ASN A 107 17.12 -4.10 38.02
N ARG A 108 18.02 -4.95 37.50
CA ARG A 108 18.50 -4.83 36.12
C ARG A 108 17.39 -5.06 35.11
N MET A 109 16.58 -6.11 35.30
CA MET A 109 15.42 -6.39 34.43
C MET A 109 14.43 -5.22 34.43
N ARG A 110 14.17 -4.66 35.61
CA ARG A 110 13.27 -3.52 35.78
C ARG A 110 13.76 -2.23 35.11
N ALA A 111 15.07 -2.01 35.06
CA ALA A 111 15.68 -0.88 34.35
C ALA A 111 15.67 -1.03 32.82
N GLN A 112 15.34 -2.23 32.31
CA GLN A 112 15.23 -2.55 30.89
C GLN A 112 13.77 -2.57 30.39
N LEU A 113 12.81 -2.43 31.31
CA LEU A 113 11.41 -2.12 30.99
C LEU A 113 11.29 -0.61 30.75
#